data_AF-A0A812IFL1-F1
#
_entry.id   AF-A0A812IFL1-F1
#
_cell.length_a   1.000
_cell.length_b   1.000
_cell.length_c   1.000
_cell.angle_alpha   90.00
_cell.angle_beta   90.00
_cell.angle_gamma   90.00
#
_symmetry.space_group_name_H-M   'P 1'
#
loop_
_entity.id
_entity.type
_entity.pdbx_description
1 polymer ?
#
loop_
_entity_poly.entity_id
_entity_poly.type
_entity_poly.pdbx_seq_one_letter_code
_entity_poly.pdbx_strand_id
1 'polypeptide(L)'
;MLIESSRDLNAMKEVGWIDSQTEHIAVSTVIYTEDLEMFTSLTVSFDFDYAGNVEGSVSMVTYKDVILTSAQNFVACLLTT
;
A
#
# COMPACT_ATOMS: atom_id res chain seq x y z
N MET A 1 3.55 -2.74 14.37
CA MET A 1 4.96 -2.44 14.07
C MET A 1 4.93 -1.13 13.30
N LEU A 2 5.43 -0.04 13.88
CA LEU A 2 5.52 1.24 13.17
C LEU A 2 6.74 1.15 12.25
N ILE A 3 6.53 1.26 10.94
CA ILE A 3 7.61 1.33 9.96
C ILE A 3 8.33 2.66 10.18
N GLU A 4 9.62 2.61 10.47
CA GLU A 4 10.47 3.78 10.56
C GLU A 4 11.15 3.97 9.21
N SER A 5 10.44 4.64 8.30
CA SER A 5 10.75 4.69 6.86
C SER A 5 12.24 4.93 6.56
N SER A 6 12.88 5.88 7.22
CA SER A 6 14.29 6.21 6.95
C SER A 6 15.25 5.09 7.36
N ARG A 7 15.00 4.44 8.50
CA ARG A 7 15.85 3.35 8.99
C ARG A 7 15.61 2.07 8.19
N ASP A 8 14.35 1.74 7.97
CA ASP A 8 13.96 0.49 7.31
C ASP A 8 14.37 0.50 5.84
N LEU A 9 14.23 1.63 5.13
CA LEU A 9 14.71 1.77 3.75
C LEU A 9 16.23 1.61 3.64
N ASN A 10 17.00 2.12 4.61
CA ASN A 10 18.45 1.94 4.63
C ASN A 10 18.83 0.47 4.81
N ALA A 11 18.18 -0.22 5.75
CA ALA A 11 18.40 -1.65 5.96
C ALA A 11 18.02 -2.48 4.72
N MET A 12 16.89 -2.16 4.07
CA MET A 12 16.46 -2.83 2.83
C MET A 12 17.46 -2.64 1.68
N LYS A 13 18.07 -1.45 1.60
CA LYS A 13 19.12 -1.17 0.62
C LYS A 13 20.40 -1.96 0.89
N GLU A 14 20.82 -2.08 2.15
CA GLU A 14 22.03 -2.80 2.55
C GLU A 14 21.95 -4.30 2.22
N VAL A 15 20.77 -4.90 2.33
CA VAL A 15 20.55 -6.32 2.03
C VAL A 15 20.24 -6.59 0.55
N GLY A 16 20.19 -5.55 -0.29
CA GLY A 16 19.83 -5.71 -1.70
C GLY A 16 18.42 -6.26 -1.88
N TRP A 17 17.45 -5.73 -1.13
CA TRP A 17 16.08 -6.26 -1.05
C TRP A 17 15.35 -6.29 -2.41
N ILE A 18 15.77 -5.44 -3.36
CA ILE A 18 15.33 -5.45 -4.75
C ILE A 18 16.52 -5.90 -5.60
N ASP A 19 16.31 -6.92 -6.42
CA ASP A 19 17.33 -7.50 -7.28
C ASP A 19 16.83 -7.67 -8.73
N SER A 20 17.65 -8.29 -9.57
CA SER A 20 17.31 -8.53 -10.98
C SER A 20 16.19 -9.54 -11.21
N GLN A 21 15.74 -10.25 -10.18
CA GLN A 21 14.64 -11.21 -10.24
C GLN A 21 13.32 -10.61 -9.75
N THR A 22 13.34 -9.37 -9.27
CA THR A 22 12.15 -8.69 -8.78
C THR A 22 11.28 -8.26 -9.96
N GLU A 23 10.10 -8.86 -10.09
CA GLU A 23 9.15 -8.54 -11.17
C GLU A 23 8.12 -7.47 -10.76
N HIS A 24 7.74 -7.42 -9.48
CA HIS A 24 6.68 -6.54 -8.98
C HIS A 24 6.95 -6.05 -7.55
N ILE A 25 6.71 -4.76 -7.31
CA ILE A 25 6.73 -4.14 -5.98
C ILE A 25 5.47 -3.31 -5.81
N ALA A 26 4.78 -3.46 -4.68
CA ALA A 26 3.64 -2.62 -4.33
C ALA A 26 3.83 -2.00 -2.94
N VAL A 27 3.45 -0.72 -2.82
CA VAL A 27 3.32 -0.01 -1.55
C VAL A 27 1.86 0.37 -1.39
N SER A 28 1.22 -0.19 -0.37
CA SER A 28 -0.19 0.02 -0.08
C SER A 28 -0.40 0.67 1.28
N THR A 29 -1.35 1.59 1.35
CA THR A 29 -1.78 2.22 2.59
C THR A 29 -3.29 2.43 2.61
N VAL A 30 -3.86 2.47 3.80
CA VAL A 30 -5.26 2.83 4.02
C VAL A 30 -5.30 4.14 4.76
N ILE A 31 -6.01 5.11 4.19
CA ILE A 31 -6.18 6.46 4.71
C ILE A 31 -7.63 6.61 5.15
N TYR A 32 -7.85 7.08 6.37
CA TYR A 32 -9.18 7.46 6.84
C TYR A 32 -9.33 8.98 6.83
N THR A 33 -10.38 9.47 6.17
CA THR A 33 -10.74 10.89 6.11
C THR A 33 -11.94 11.13 6.99
N GLU A 34 -11.70 11.67 8.19
CA GLU A 34 -12.71 11.86 9.23
C GLU A 34 -13.89 12.74 8.77
N ASP A 35 -13.61 13.88 8.13
CA ASP A 35 -14.64 14.85 7.70
C ASP A 35 -15.70 14.26 6.76
N LEU A 36 -15.34 13.20 6.04
CA LEU A 36 -16.20 12.56 5.05
C LEU A 36 -16.59 11.13 5.44
N GLU A 37 -16.09 10.64 6.57
CA GLU A 37 -16.24 9.26 7.03
C GLU A 37 -15.90 8.25 5.91
N MET A 38 -14.78 8.47 5.22
CA MET A 38 -14.34 7.63 4.09
C MET A 38 -13.00 6.98 4.36
N PHE A 39 -12.89 5.72 3.94
CA PHE A 39 -11.63 5.01 3.88
C PHE A 39 -11.17 4.94 2.42
N THR A 40 -9.92 5.28 2.17
CA THR A 40 -9.30 5.17 0.85
C THR A 40 -8.13 4.20 0.94
N SER A 41 -8.21 3.11 0.19
CA SER A 41 -7.07 2.24 -0.08
C SER A 41 -6.30 2.83 -1.26
N LEU A 42 -5.02 3.10 -1.05
CA LEU A 42 -4.10 3.60 -2.06
C LEU A 42 -2.96 2.60 -2.23
N THR A 43 -2.78 2.10 -3.44
CA THR A 43 -1.68 1.22 -3.82
C THR A 43 -0.90 1.85 -4.95
N VAL A 44 0.41 1.95 -4.77
CA VAL A 44 1.37 2.33 -5.81
C VAL A 44 2.16 1.08 -6.16
N SER A 45 2.12 0.67 -7.42
CA SER A 45 2.79 -0.52 -7.93
C SER A 45 3.87 -0.15 -8.94
N PHE A 46 4.94 -0.94 -8.94
CA PHE A 46 6.05 -0.87 -9.88
C PHE A 46 6.26 -2.26 -10.45
N ASP A 47 6.12 -2.39 -11.76
CA ASP A 47 6.39 -3.60 -12.53
C ASP A 47 7.73 -3.44 -13.25
N PHE A 48 8.59 -4.45 -13.14
CA PHE A 48 9.91 -4.49 -13.74
C PHE A 48 9.91 -5.50 -14.87
N ASP A 49 10.25 -5.07 -16.09
CA ASP A 49 10.34 -5.98 -17.21
C ASP A 49 11.74 -6.63 -17.33
N TYR A 50 11.84 -7.70 -18.13
CA TYR A 50 13.11 -8.38 -18.38
C TYR A 50 14.17 -7.49 -19.07
N ALA A 51 13.78 -6.37 -19.66
CA ALA A 51 14.69 -5.39 -20.26
C ALA A 51 15.18 -4.34 -19.25
N GLY A 52 14.67 -4.35 -18.01
CA GLY A 52 14.99 -3.40 -16.95
C GLY A 52 14.18 -2.11 -16.99
N ASN A 53 13.12 -2.03 -17.80
CA ASN A 53 12.16 -0.93 -17.72
C ASN A 53 11.30 -1.08 -16.48
N VAL A 54 10.87 0.06 -15.94
CA VAL A 54 10.00 0.14 -14.77
C VAL A 54 8.71 0.85 -15.18
N GLU A 55 7.57 0.18 -15.02
CA GLU A 55 6.25 0.74 -15.23
C GLU A 55 5.58 0.99 -13.87
N GLY A 56 5.16 2.23 -13.63
CA GLY A 56 4.49 2.63 -12.40
C GLY A 56 2.97 2.73 -12.61
N SER A 57 2.19 2.19 -11.68
CA SER A 57 0.74 2.33 -11.68
C SER A 57 0.21 2.73 -10.30
N VAL A 58 -0.93 3.41 -10.29
CA VAL A 58 -1.62 3.83 -9.06
C VAL A 58 -3.04 3.30 -9.10
N SER A 59 -3.40 2.54 -8.06
CA SER A 59 -4.76 2.07 -7.82
C SER A 59 -5.30 2.71 -6.55
N MET A 60 -6.48 3.32 -6.65
CA MET A 60 -7.14 3.99 -5.54
C MET A 60 -8.59 3.54 -5.48
N VAL A 61 -8.98 2.99 -4.33
CA VAL A 61 -10.36 2.57 -4.07
C VAL A 61 -10.85 3.23 -2.80
N THR A 62 -11.96 3.96 -2.91
CA THR A 62 -12.56 4.69 -1.79
C THR A 62 -13.88 4.05 -1.41
N TYR A 63 -14.04 3.80 -0.12
CA TYR A 63 -15.24 3.27 0.49
C TYR A 63 -15.79 4.30 1.46
N LYS A 64 -17.05 4.66 1.27
CA LYS A 64 -17.78 5.47 2.24
C LYS A 64 -18.25 4.56 3.37
N ASP A 65 -17.94 4.91 4.61
CA ASP A 65 -18.48 4.21 5.75
C ASP A 65 -19.98 4.56 5.88
N VAL A 66 -20.85 3.62 5.50
CA VAL A 66 -22.31 3.76 5.61
C VAL A 66 -22.82 3.00 6.83
N ILE A 67 -21.95 2.25 7.50
CA ILE A 67 -22.31 1.42 8.63
C ILE A 67 -21.89 2.20 9.86
N LEU A 68 -22.84 2.81 10.56
CA LEU A 68 -22.66 3.55 11.82
C LEU A 68 -22.11 2.67 12.98
N THR A 69 -21.49 1.53 12.70
CA THR A 69 -20.80 0.65 13.64
C THR A 69 -19.31 0.87 13.57
N SER A 70 -18.63 0.72 14.71
CA SER A 70 -17.23 1.09 14.92
C SER A 70 -16.28 0.77 13.75
N ALA A 71 -15.40 1.72 13.44
CA ALA A 71 -14.35 1.65 12.42
C ALA A 71 -13.53 0.34 12.39
N GLN A 72 -13.47 -0.39 13.51
CA GLN A 72 -12.79 -1.68 13.63
C GLN A 72 -13.39 -2.78 12.73
N ASN A 73 -14.71 -2.78 12.51
CA ASN A 73 -15.37 -3.78 11.68
C ASN A 73 -15.14 -3.53 10.18
N PHE A 74 -14.97 -2.27 9.79
CA PHE A 74 -14.74 -1.89 8.40
C PHE A 74 -13.32 -2.28 7.93
N VAL A 75 -12.30 -2.06 8.77
CA VAL A 75 -10.91 -2.48 8.49
C VAL A 75 -10.81 -3.99 8.23
N ALA A 76 -11.62 -4.81 8.93
CA ALA A 76 -11.66 -6.25 8.71
C ALA A 76 -12.19 -6.64 7.30
N CYS A 77 -13.15 -5.89 6.75
CA CYS A 77 -13.65 -6.13 5.39
C CYS A 77 -12.60 -5.78 4.31
N LEU A 78 -11.83 -4.72 4.51
CA LEU A 78 -10.79 -4.28 3.57
C LEU A 78 -9.61 -5.26 3.47
N LEU A 79 -9.34 -6.03 4.53
CA LEU A 79 -8.24 -7.01 4.57
C LEU A 79 -8.64 -8.41 4.06
N THR A 80 -9.93 -8.66 3.86
CA THR A 80 -10.46 -10.00 3.49
C THR A 80 -10.92 -10.12 2.04
N THR A 81 -10.92 -9.01 1.29
CA THR A 81 -11.18 -8.97 -0.16
C THR A 81 -9.89 -8.78 -0.93
#